data_AF-A0AAD8Y5P7-F1
#
_entry.id   AF-A0AAD8Y5P7-F1
#
_cell.length_a   1.000
_cell.length_b   1.000
_cell.length_c   1.000
_cell.angle_alpha   90.00
_cell.angle_beta   90.00
_cell.angle_gamma   90.00
#
_symmetry.space_group_name_H-M   'P 1'
#
loop_
_entity.id
_entity.type
_entity.pdbx_description
1 polymer ?
#
loop_
_entity_poly.entity_id
_entity_poly.type
_entity_poly.pdbx_seq_one_letter_code
_entity_poly.pdbx_strand_id
1 'polypeptide(L)'
;MKTVHPILSSLHLFTAARHYQPALSFQPPMSPLHKDYKDSMPQKDDRVAPQASTIVDLSDQCDISDQCWNIDCGSEDYVSHFVEERNENDVFWSIFSNAFFLGGGLFYIAGSSWDVNLSNSESDPQNMFLYYSVWVLGPFVYLLNSSIDVIWAIRTMQADKKQRGLKRFFITAHEHAANVGCEGDTGRDILLALEKFDKHATSLDEQLIEGARLSGKQGDKMRSNVMSNLRRHFGHRRELSSASTFGAAAIFGTASAIGWAAGTMDEDMVNRLELVSIHLYLLSAAFALIGRRQENTVHFTGFWDFFEDAQALENAGDSLFGIASVIDVVLTDFSFDDDNPWWAVVSAVLWMLDAMFYLRGDFVVLYRKQKHGNETNVEMKGTVV
;
A
#
# COMPACT_ATOMS: atom_id res chain seq x y z
N MET A 1 -4.26 50.60 -28.60
CA MET A 1 -4.58 49.77 -29.78
C MET A 1 -3.69 48.54 -29.72
N LYS A 2 -4.19 47.46 -29.13
CA LYS A 2 -4.63 46.21 -29.80
C LYS A 2 -3.48 45.42 -30.42
N THR A 3 -2.98 44.43 -29.66
CA THR A 3 -3.03 43.01 -30.06
C THR A 3 -2.80 42.15 -28.82
N VAL A 4 -3.90 41.67 -28.24
CA VAL A 4 -3.96 40.61 -27.24
C VAL A 4 -4.58 39.40 -27.95
N HIS A 5 -4.05 38.20 -27.66
CA HIS A 5 -4.39 36.84 -28.13
C HIS A 5 -3.72 36.33 -29.42
N PRO A 6 -3.20 35.07 -29.40
CA PRO A 6 -3.97 33.89 -28.97
C PRO A 6 -3.29 32.95 -27.94
N ILE A 7 -3.70 33.05 -26.67
CA ILE A 7 -3.65 31.94 -25.67
C ILE A 7 -4.95 31.11 -25.66
N LEU A 8 -5.88 31.34 -26.59
CA LEU A 8 -7.12 30.55 -26.71
C LEU A 8 -6.96 29.20 -27.45
N SER A 9 -5.75 28.85 -27.90
CA SER A 9 -5.49 27.59 -28.60
C SER A 9 -5.36 26.38 -27.67
N SER A 10 -5.07 26.59 -26.39
CA SER A 10 -4.92 25.48 -25.41
C SER A 10 -6.25 25.07 -24.76
N LEU A 11 -7.26 25.94 -24.76
CA LEU A 11 -8.59 25.64 -24.19
C LEU A 11 -9.48 24.82 -25.13
N HIS A 12 -9.20 24.81 -26.43
CA HIS A 12 -9.92 23.97 -27.39
C HIS A 12 -9.42 22.52 -27.45
N LEU A 13 -8.25 22.21 -26.88
CA LEU A 13 -7.74 20.83 -26.83
C LEU A 13 -8.42 19.97 -25.74
N PHE A 14 -9.01 20.58 -24.71
CA PHE A 14 -9.69 19.85 -23.63
C PHE A 14 -11.20 19.63 -23.86
N THR A 15 -11.80 20.28 -24.87
CA THR A 15 -13.23 20.11 -25.20
C THR A 15 -13.46 19.23 -26.44
N ALA A 16 -12.40 18.84 -27.16
CA ALA A 16 -12.46 17.94 -28.32
C ALA A 16 -12.09 16.48 -28.01
N ALA A 17 -11.75 16.14 -26.76
CA ALA A 17 -11.44 14.78 -26.33
C ALA A 17 -12.65 14.00 -25.75
N ARG A 18 -13.88 14.31 -26.20
CA ARG A 18 -15.10 13.60 -25.76
C ARG A 18 -15.72 12.66 -26.81
N HIS A 19 -15.16 12.55 -28.01
CA HIS A 19 -15.58 11.57 -29.01
C HIS A 19 -14.38 10.99 -29.77
N TYR A 20 -13.67 10.05 -29.15
CA TYR A 20 -12.90 9.03 -29.86
C TYR A 20 -12.86 7.77 -28.99
N GLN A 21 -13.77 6.83 -29.25
CA GLN A 21 -13.54 5.42 -28.97
C GLN A 21 -12.62 4.88 -30.07
N PRO A 22 -11.49 4.22 -29.74
CA PRO A 22 -11.01 3.14 -30.57
C PRO A 22 -11.62 1.83 -30.05
N ALA A 23 -12.55 1.29 -30.83
CA ALA A 23 -12.90 -0.12 -30.74
C ALA A 23 -11.64 -0.94 -31.07
N LEU A 24 -11.03 -1.54 -30.05
CA LEU A 24 -10.09 -2.65 -30.21
C LEU A 24 -10.81 -3.90 -29.73
N SER A 25 -11.56 -4.49 -30.66
CA SER A 25 -12.12 -5.83 -30.55
C SER A 25 -10.97 -6.85 -30.60
N PHE A 26 -10.67 -7.47 -29.48
CA PHE A 26 -9.86 -8.69 -29.44
C PHE A 26 -10.74 -9.85 -29.96
N GLN A 27 -10.55 -10.24 -31.23
CA GLN A 27 -11.04 -11.52 -31.74
C GLN A 27 -10.06 -12.63 -31.33
N PRO A 28 -10.49 -13.68 -30.63
CA PRO A 28 -9.70 -14.90 -30.52
C PRO A 28 -9.73 -15.66 -31.86
N PRO A 29 -8.66 -16.36 -32.24
CA PRO A 29 -8.65 -17.17 -33.46
C PRO A 29 -9.58 -18.37 -33.28
N MET A 30 -10.61 -18.46 -34.13
CA MET A 30 -11.36 -19.68 -34.35
C MET A 30 -10.46 -20.71 -35.05
N SER A 31 -10.25 -21.85 -34.39
CA SER A 31 -9.80 -23.09 -35.01
C SER A 31 -11.02 -23.82 -35.63
N PRO A 32 -10.87 -24.43 -36.83
CA PRO A 32 -11.99 -25.03 -37.52
C PRO A 32 -12.34 -26.42 -36.96
N LEU A 33 -13.63 -26.59 -36.77
CA LEU A 33 -14.33 -27.83 -36.43
C LEU A 33 -14.72 -28.56 -37.73
N HIS A 34 -14.20 -29.77 -37.96
CA HIS A 34 -14.99 -30.97 -38.35
C HIS A 34 -14.11 -32.14 -38.80
N LYS A 35 -14.31 -33.28 -38.14
CA LYS A 35 -14.54 -34.63 -38.71
C LYS A 35 -14.79 -35.59 -37.55
N ASP A 36 -16.04 -35.96 -37.35
CA ASP A 36 -16.56 -37.30 -37.70
C ASP A 36 -16.04 -38.40 -36.77
N TYR A 37 -16.81 -38.68 -35.72
CA TYR A 37 -16.86 -40.03 -35.13
C TYR A 37 -18.24 -40.24 -34.49
N LYS A 38 -19.21 -40.62 -35.34
CA LYS A 38 -20.30 -41.50 -34.94
C LYS A 38 -19.72 -42.91 -34.99
N ASP A 39 -19.80 -43.66 -33.89
CA ASP A 39 -20.35 -45.00 -33.88
C ASP A 39 -20.25 -45.66 -32.49
N SER A 40 -21.33 -46.36 -32.15
CA SER A 40 -21.44 -47.45 -31.18
C SER A 40 -21.29 -47.15 -29.67
N MET A 41 -22.42 -46.94 -29.00
CA MET A 41 -22.63 -47.48 -27.65
C MET A 41 -23.66 -48.62 -27.73
N PRO A 42 -23.41 -49.79 -27.12
CA PRO A 42 -24.34 -50.89 -27.14
C PRO A 42 -25.43 -50.72 -26.07
N GLN A 43 -26.64 -51.02 -26.50
CA GLN A 43 -27.83 -51.30 -25.69
C GLN A 43 -27.48 -52.36 -24.64
N LYS A 44 -27.76 -52.09 -23.36
CA LYS A 44 -27.64 -53.09 -22.29
C LYS A 44 -29.04 -53.58 -21.95
N ASP A 45 -29.25 -54.85 -22.24
CA ASP A 45 -30.47 -55.62 -22.03
C ASP A 45 -30.85 -55.70 -20.54
N ASP A 46 -32.14 -55.49 -20.30
CA ASP A 46 -32.86 -56.00 -19.14
C ASP A 46 -33.04 -57.52 -19.31
N ARG A 47 -32.52 -58.33 -18.38
CA ARG A 47 -33.20 -59.54 -17.87
C ARG A 47 -32.41 -60.36 -16.84
N VAL A 48 -33.16 -60.76 -15.81
CA VAL A 48 -33.09 -62.02 -15.04
C VAL A 48 -32.17 -62.06 -13.81
N ALA A 49 -32.83 -62.10 -12.66
CA ALA A 49 -32.34 -62.58 -11.37
C ALA A 49 -31.89 -64.06 -11.43
N PRO A 50 -31.05 -64.52 -10.49
CA PRO A 50 -31.65 -65.37 -9.46
C PRO A 50 -31.11 -65.15 -8.04
N GLN A 51 -31.76 -65.89 -7.16
CA GLN A 51 -31.82 -65.88 -5.70
C GLN A 51 -30.53 -66.22 -4.95
N ALA A 52 -30.43 -65.63 -3.75
CA ALA A 52 -30.09 -66.21 -2.45
C ALA A 52 -28.74 -66.92 -2.20
N SER A 53 -27.94 -66.35 -1.30
CA SER A 53 -27.50 -66.98 -0.04
C SER A 53 -26.81 -65.91 0.83
N THR A 54 -27.40 -65.53 1.96
CA THR A 54 -27.14 -66.03 3.34
C THR A 54 -25.85 -65.50 3.97
N ILE A 55 -26.03 -64.45 4.80
CA ILE A 55 -25.47 -64.21 6.15
C ILE A 55 -23.93 -64.19 6.28
N VAL A 56 -23.38 -63.01 6.64
CA VAL A 56 -22.77 -62.74 7.96
C VAL A 56 -22.94 -61.24 8.26
N ASP A 57 -23.70 -60.95 9.32
CA ASP A 57 -23.71 -59.68 10.03
C ASP A 57 -22.31 -59.38 10.61
N LEU A 58 -21.72 -58.27 10.19
CA LEU A 58 -20.69 -57.54 10.91
C LEU A 58 -21.16 -56.09 11.01
N SER A 59 -22.30 -55.90 11.68
CA SER A 59 -22.88 -54.58 11.99
C SER A 59 -22.74 -54.26 13.48
N ASP A 60 -21.58 -54.55 14.07
CA ASP A 60 -21.23 -54.09 15.41
C ASP A 60 -19.73 -53.71 15.40
N GLN A 61 -19.41 -52.53 15.92
CA GLN A 61 -18.09 -51.88 15.99
C GLN A 61 -17.69 -51.01 14.79
N CYS A 62 -18.40 -49.88 14.63
CA CYS A 62 -17.76 -48.63 14.22
C CYS A 62 -18.32 -47.47 15.06
N ASP A 63 -18.16 -47.55 16.39
CA ASP A 63 -18.19 -46.40 17.29
C ASP A 63 -16.86 -45.61 17.15
N ILE A 64 -16.58 -45.15 15.94
CA ILE A 64 -15.55 -44.15 15.64
C ILE A 64 -16.24 -42.97 14.93
N SER A 65 -17.35 -42.52 15.49
CA SER A 65 -17.96 -41.24 15.15
C SER A 65 -17.92 -40.40 16.42
N ASP A 66 -16.96 -39.48 16.49
CA ASP A 66 -16.92 -38.26 17.34
C ASP A 66 -15.49 -37.88 17.76
N GLN A 67 -14.49 -38.72 17.48
CA GLN A 67 -13.10 -38.24 17.34
C GLN A 67 -12.88 -37.71 15.92
N CYS A 68 -13.72 -36.76 15.50
CA CYS A 68 -13.27 -35.80 14.49
C CYS A 68 -12.02 -35.16 15.07
N TRP A 69 -10.90 -35.42 14.41
CA TRP A 69 -9.61 -34.82 14.65
C TRP A 69 -9.77 -33.30 14.77
N ASN A 70 -9.95 -32.81 16.00
CA ASN A 70 -9.54 -31.47 16.40
C ASN A 70 -8.01 -31.46 16.34
N ILE A 71 -7.46 -31.61 15.14
CA ILE A 71 -6.10 -31.13 14.86
C ILE A 71 -6.29 -29.62 14.86
N ASP A 72 -6.14 -29.05 16.05
CA ASP A 72 -6.01 -27.62 16.25
C ASP A 72 -4.70 -27.24 15.54
N CYS A 73 -4.81 -26.93 14.24
CA CYS A 73 -3.70 -26.60 13.37
C CYS A 73 -3.09 -25.28 13.87
N GLY A 74 -2.10 -25.37 14.77
CA GLY A 74 -1.31 -24.27 15.34
C GLY A 74 -0.41 -23.54 14.33
N SER A 75 -0.98 -23.14 13.18
CA SER A 75 -0.29 -22.39 12.13
C SER A 75 -0.38 -20.86 12.31
N GLU A 76 -1.13 -20.38 13.31
CA GLU A 76 -1.46 -18.95 13.45
C GLU A 76 -0.39 -18.12 14.19
N ASP A 77 0.29 -18.63 15.24
CA ASP A 77 1.25 -17.79 15.99
C ASP A 77 2.60 -17.61 15.26
N TYR A 78 2.95 -18.49 14.31
CA TYR A 78 4.16 -18.25 13.49
C TYR A 78 3.95 -17.11 12.49
N VAL A 79 2.72 -16.96 12.00
CA VAL A 79 2.34 -15.77 11.25
C VAL A 79 2.43 -14.54 12.17
N SER A 80 2.07 -14.65 13.46
CA SER A 80 2.08 -13.48 14.36
C SER A 80 3.49 -12.99 14.71
N HIS A 81 4.47 -13.87 14.96
CA HIS A 81 5.85 -13.46 15.24
C HIS A 81 6.55 -12.84 14.01
N PHE A 82 6.35 -13.40 12.81
CA PHE A 82 6.87 -12.84 11.55
C PHE A 82 6.17 -11.52 11.17
N VAL A 83 4.90 -11.35 11.59
CA VAL A 83 4.14 -10.11 11.44
C VAL A 83 4.64 -9.04 12.41
N GLU A 84 5.08 -9.41 13.61
CA GLU A 84 5.49 -8.46 14.65
C GLU A 84 6.83 -7.78 14.35
N GLU A 85 7.87 -8.53 13.94
CA GLU A 85 9.19 -7.98 13.55
C GLU A 85 9.12 -7.13 12.27
N ARG A 86 8.20 -7.48 11.36
CA ARG A 86 7.90 -6.65 10.18
C ARG A 86 7.30 -5.30 10.57
N ASN A 87 6.49 -5.27 11.63
CA ASN A 87 5.72 -4.08 12.01
C ASN A 87 6.59 -3.00 12.65
N GLU A 88 7.63 -3.37 13.41
CA GLU A 88 8.56 -2.39 13.98
C GLU A 88 9.37 -1.67 12.89
N ASN A 89 9.78 -2.43 11.87
CA ASN A 89 10.45 -1.86 10.71
C ASN A 89 9.53 -0.90 9.93
N ASP A 90 8.28 -1.27 9.69
CA ASP A 90 7.31 -0.43 8.96
C ASP A 90 7.08 0.92 9.66
N VAL A 91 6.97 0.88 10.99
CA VAL A 91 6.85 2.08 11.83
C VAL A 91 8.08 2.98 11.70
N PHE A 92 9.28 2.40 11.80
CA PHE A 92 10.52 3.16 11.69
C PHE A 92 10.61 3.88 10.35
N TRP A 93 10.30 3.17 9.25
CA TRP A 93 10.29 3.75 7.91
C TRP A 93 9.28 4.88 7.77
N SER A 94 8.08 4.73 8.34
CA SER A 94 7.04 5.77 8.31
C SER A 94 7.46 7.04 9.07
N ILE A 95 7.96 6.90 10.30
CA ILE A 95 8.46 8.05 11.09
C ILE A 95 9.61 8.73 10.37
N PHE A 96 10.55 7.95 9.84
CA PHE A 96 11.73 8.48 9.17
C PHE A 96 11.37 9.24 7.89
N SER A 97 10.49 8.68 7.06
CA SER A 97 9.89 9.34 5.87
C SER A 97 9.26 10.69 6.26
N ASN A 98 8.34 10.69 7.23
CA ASN A 98 7.68 11.94 7.66
C ASN A 98 8.64 12.99 8.23
N ALA A 99 9.72 12.57 8.90
CA ALA A 99 10.73 13.49 9.40
C ALA A 99 11.46 14.19 8.24
N PHE A 100 11.79 13.47 7.16
CA PHE A 100 12.31 14.12 5.94
C PHE A 100 11.27 15.03 5.31
N PHE A 101 10.02 14.58 5.20
CA PHE A 101 8.98 15.38 4.60
C PHE A 101 8.77 16.72 5.34
N LEU A 102 8.77 16.70 6.67
CA LEU A 102 8.78 17.92 7.51
C LEU A 102 10.02 18.78 7.26
N GLY A 103 11.20 18.16 7.18
CA GLY A 103 12.44 18.87 6.85
C GLY A 103 12.35 19.60 5.51
N GLY A 104 11.79 18.96 4.48
CA GLY A 104 11.56 19.56 3.17
C GLY A 104 10.64 20.77 3.27
N GLY A 105 9.52 20.63 3.97
CA GLY A 105 8.59 21.74 4.23
C GLY A 105 9.25 22.92 4.94
N LEU A 106 10.10 22.67 5.94
CA LEU A 106 10.85 23.72 6.63
C LEU A 106 11.83 24.45 5.71
N PHE A 107 12.54 23.74 4.83
CA PHE A 107 13.42 24.37 3.85
C PHE A 107 12.64 25.22 2.85
N TYR A 108 11.48 24.74 2.38
CA TYR A 108 10.60 25.51 1.52
C TYR A 108 10.08 26.79 2.20
N ILE A 109 9.60 26.70 3.44
CA ILE A 109 9.17 27.88 4.20
C ILE A 109 10.34 28.87 4.36
N ALA A 110 11.53 28.38 4.69
CA ALA A 110 12.72 29.22 4.82
C ALA A 110 13.10 29.90 3.50
N GLY A 111 13.08 29.16 2.39
CA GLY A 111 13.35 29.67 1.05
C GLY A 111 12.33 30.73 0.63
N SER A 112 11.04 30.41 0.67
CA SER A 112 9.97 31.35 0.30
C SER A 112 9.93 32.59 1.19
N SER A 113 10.19 32.45 2.50
CA SER A 113 10.29 33.61 3.40
C SER A 113 11.49 34.50 3.05
N TRP A 114 12.58 33.90 2.57
CA TRP A 114 13.73 34.64 2.08
C TRP A 114 13.38 35.47 0.84
N ASP A 115 12.62 34.91 -0.10
CA ASP A 115 12.15 35.61 -1.31
C ASP A 115 11.23 36.79 -0.98
N VAL A 116 10.31 36.62 -0.02
CA VAL A 116 9.47 37.71 0.49
C VAL A 116 10.35 38.81 1.10
N ASN A 117 11.44 38.49 1.77
CA ASN A 117 12.33 39.50 2.33
C ASN A 117 13.14 40.21 1.24
N LEU A 118 13.60 39.50 0.21
CA LEU A 118 14.35 40.08 -0.91
C LEU A 118 13.49 41.03 -1.74
N SER A 119 12.26 40.62 -2.07
CA SER A 119 11.30 41.47 -2.79
C SER A 119 11.00 42.79 -2.07
N ASN A 120 11.08 42.81 -0.74
CA ASN A 120 10.87 44.02 0.07
C ASN A 120 12.12 44.89 0.27
N SER A 121 13.33 44.36 0.05
CA SER A 121 14.57 45.02 0.50
C SER A 121 15.39 45.70 -0.60
N GLU A 122 15.06 45.56 -1.90
CA GLU A 122 15.87 46.02 -3.06
C GLU A 122 17.36 45.61 -3.02
N SER A 123 17.78 44.84 -2.02
CA SER A 123 19.17 44.48 -1.78
C SER A 123 19.44 43.09 -2.31
N ASP A 124 20.54 42.96 -3.08
CA ASP A 124 21.03 41.65 -3.47
C ASP A 124 21.29 40.78 -2.21
N PRO A 125 20.97 39.49 -2.26
CA PRO A 125 21.24 38.57 -1.16
C PRO A 125 22.75 38.54 -0.88
N GLN A 126 23.14 39.05 0.29
CA GLN A 126 24.55 39.10 0.72
C GLN A 126 25.21 37.72 0.79
N ASN A 127 24.42 36.64 0.85
CA ASN A 127 24.89 35.25 0.91
C ASN A 127 24.21 34.37 -0.15
N MET A 128 24.48 34.63 -1.44
CA MET A 128 23.98 33.82 -2.56
C MET A 128 24.21 32.30 -2.39
N PHE A 129 25.34 31.90 -1.82
CA PHE A 129 25.63 30.49 -1.55
C PHE A 129 24.61 29.85 -0.59
N LEU A 130 24.26 30.54 0.50
CA LEU A 130 23.29 30.03 1.47
C LEU A 130 21.88 29.99 0.87
N TYR A 131 21.53 31.01 0.09
CA TYR A 131 20.27 31.08 -0.63
C TYR A 131 20.07 29.85 -1.54
N TYR A 132 21.04 29.59 -2.42
CA TYR A 132 20.97 28.41 -3.30
C TYR A 132 21.01 27.10 -2.53
N SER A 133 21.76 27.03 -1.42
CA SER A 133 21.79 25.83 -0.58
C SER A 133 20.41 25.49 -0.01
N VAL A 134 19.64 26.48 0.45
CA VAL A 134 18.27 26.26 0.96
C VAL A 134 17.36 25.75 -0.16
N TRP A 135 17.42 26.37 -1.34
CA TRP A 135 16.61 25.99 -2.49
C TRP A 135 16.94 24.63 -3.09
N VAL A 136 18.19 24.18 -2.98
CA VAL A 136 18.58 22.80 -3.37
C VAL A 136 18.16 21.79 -2.30
N LEU A 137 18.27 22.13 -1.01
CA LEU A 137 18.00 21.20 0.09
C LEU A 137 16.52 20.79 0.17
N GLY A 138 15.58 21.69 -0.12
CA GLY A 138 14.14 21.37 -0.09
C GLY A 138 13.77 20.19 -1.01
N PRO A 139 13.92 20.33 -2.35
CA PRO A 139 13.68 19.25 -3.30
C PRO A 139 14.51 17.99 -3.03
N PHE A 140 15.77 18.14 -2.61
CA PHE A 140 16.63 17.01 -2.29
C PHE A 140 16.10 16.20 -1.10
N VAL A 141 15.60 16.87 -0.07
CA VAL A 141 14.97 16.21 1.08
C VAL A 141 13.68 15.49 0.67
N TYR A 142 12.87 16.07 -0.22
CA TYR A 142 11.72 15.37 -0.80
C TYR A 142 12.11 14.17 -1.67
N LEU A 143 13.24 14.24 -2.37
CA LEU A 143 13.77 13.11 -3.14
C LEU A 143 14.18 11.96 -2.23
N LEU A 144 14.86 12.25 -1.11
CA LEU A 144 15.21 11.26 -0.10
C LEU A 144 13.96 10.64 0.52
N ASN A 145 12.97 11.47 0.87
CA ASN A 145 11.67 11.04 1.35
C ASN A 145 11.03 10.03 0.38
N SER A 146 10.91 10.42 -0.88
CA SER A 146 10.32 9.56 -1.91
C SER A 146 11.07 8.25 -2.10
N SER A 147 12.41 8.29 -2.04
CA SER A 147 13.24 7.10 -2.21
C SER A 147 12.96 6.09 -1.09
N ILE A 148 12.82 6.58 0.14
CA ILE A 148 12.43 5.77 1.29
C ILE A 148 11.06 5.12 1.04
N ASP A 149 10.07 5.88 0.59
CA ASP A 149 8.72 5.33 0.39
C ASP A 149 8.64 4.33 -0.75
N VAL A 150 9.36 4.58 -1.85
CA VAL A 150 9.40 3.63 -2.98
C VAL A 150 10.07 2.33 -2.54
N ILE A 151 11.20 2.40 -1.83
CA ILE A 151 11.88 1.21 -1.30
C ILE A 151 10.94 0.45 -0.35
N TRP A 152 10.26 1.17 0.53
CA TRP A 152 9.33 0.59 1.48
C TRP A 152 8.14 -0.06 0.77
N ALA A 153 7.50 0.62 -0.19
CA ALA A 153 6.40 0.10 -0.98
C ALA A 153 6.79 -1.18 -1.76
N ILE A 154 8.00 -1.21 -2.35
CA ILE A 154 8.50 -2.42 -3.03
C ILE A 154 8.66 -3.56 -2.02
N ARG A 155 9.23 -3.30 -0.85
CA ARG A 155 9.40 -4.30 0.21
C ARG A 155 8.06 -4.85 0.69
N THR A 156 7.07 -3.99 0.94
CA THR A 156 5.74 -4.41 1.37
C THR A 156 5.02 -5.22 0.29
N MET A 157 5.17 -4.86 -1.00
CA MET A 157 4.63 -5.63 -2.12
C MET A 157 5.28 -7.03 -2.25
N GLN A 158 6.60 -7.13 -2.08
CA GLN A 158 7.30 -8.42 -2.10
C GLN A 158 6.88 -9.30 -0.92
N ALA A 159 6.78 -8.70 0.26
CA ALA A 159 6.27 -9.30 1.48
C ALA A 159 4.85 -9.86 1.31
N ASP A 160 3.96 -9.11 0.68
CA ASP A 160 2.59 -9.52 0.37
C ASP A 160 2.53 -10.66 -0.63
N LYS A 161 3.34 -10.61 -1.69
CA LYS A 161 3.44 -11.70 -2.66
C LYS A 161 3.88 -13.00 -1.99
N LYS A 162 4.91 -12.95 -1.13
CA LYS A 162 5.37 -14.11 -0.35
C LYS A 162 4.25 -14.66 0.54
N GLN A 163 3.53 -13.78 1.25
CA GLN A 163 2.45 -14.19 2.14
C GLN A 163 1.25 -14.79 1.38
N ARG A 164 0.87 -14.23 0.22
CA ARG A 164 -0.19 -14.79 -0.63
C ARG A 164 0.21 -16.14 -1.23
N GLY A 165 1.47 -16.31 -1.60
CA GLY A 165 2.02 -17.59 -2.03
C GLY A 165 1.94 -18.64 -0.93
N LEU A 166 2.37 -18.28 0.29
CA LEU A 166 2.30 -19.15 1.45
C LEU A 166 0.85 -19.53 1.80
N LYS A 167 -0.07 -18.55 1.82
CA LYS A 167 -1.51 -18.81 2.06
C LYS A 167 -2.11 -19.76 1.03
N ARG A 168 -1.81 -19.57 -0.25
CA ARG A 168 -2.27 -20.51 -1.30
C ARG A 168 -1.71 -21.90 -1.08
N PHE A 169 -0.42 -22.01 -0.76
CA PHE A 169 0.19 -23.30 -0.47
C PHE A 169 -0.51 -24.03 0.68
N PHE A 170 -0.79 -23.34 1.79
CA PHE A 170 -1.52 -23.92 2.92
C PHE A 170 -2.97 -24.29 2.60
N ILE A 171 -3.69 -23.46 1.83
CA ILE A 171 -5.07 -23.79 1.41
C ILE A 171 -5.07 -25.04 0.53
N THR A 172 -4.18 -25.11 -0.46
CA THR A 172 -4.05 -26.28 -1.34
C THR A 172 -3.63 -27.53 -0.57
N ALA A 173 -2.73 -27.39 0.41
CA ALA A 173 -2.35 -28.49 1.30
C ALA A 173 -3.55 -29.02 2.10
N HIS A 174 -4.35 -28.12 2.64
CA HIS A 174 -5.51 -28.47 3.45
C HIS A 174 -6.63 -29.09 2.61
N GLU A 175 -6.89 -28.55 1.41
CA GLU A 175 -7.83 -29.14 0.45
C GLU A 175 -7.38 -30.54 0.02
N HIS A 176 -6.08 -30.74 -0.20
CA HIS A 176 -5.56 -32.06 -0.55
C HIS A 176 -5.70 -33.05 0.61
N ALA A 177 -5.36 -32.65 1.84
CA ALA A 177 -5.55 -33.48 3.03
C ALA A 177 -7.02 -33.83 3.28
N ALA A 178 -7.93 -32.87 3.07
CA ALA A 178 -9.37 -33.09 3.20
C ALA A 178 -9.90 -34.08 2.15
N ASN A 179 -9.46 -33.96 0.89
CA ASN A 179 -9.87 -34.87 -0.18
C ASN A 179 -9.38 -36.31 0.08
N VAL A 180 -8.14 -36.48 0.53
CA VAL A 180 -7.58 -37.81 0.86
C VAL A 180 -8.31 -38.45 2.05
N GLY A 181 -8.80 -37.65 3.01
CA GLY A 181 -9.59 -38.15 4.14
C GLY A 181 -11.00 -38.65 3.76
N CYS A 182 -11.56 -38.22 2.63
CA CYS A 182 -12.92 -38.56 2.24
C CYS A 182 -13.03 -39.80 1.32
N GLU A 183 -11.96 -40.24 0.67
CA GLU A 183 -12.02 -41.32 -0.34
C GLU A 183 -11.94 -42.75 0.24
N GLY A 184 -11.99 -42.94 1.56
CA GLY A 184 -11.96 -44.28 2.15
C GLY A 184 -10.62 -44.99 1.96
N ASP A 185 -9.57 -44.22 1.70
CA ASP A 185 -8.23 -44.74 1.45
C ASP A 185 -7.61 -45.30 2.74
N THR A 186 -6.89 -46.40 2.57
CA THR A 186 -6.17 -47.04 3.67
C THR A 186 -5.21 -46.04 4.31
N GLY A 187 -5.05 -46.03 5.64
CA GLY A 187 -4.19 -45.05 6.35
C GLY A 187 -2.73 -44.95 5.87
N ARG A 188 -2.31 -45.79 4.93
CA ARG A 188 -1.05 -45.75 4.20
C ARG A 188 -0.95 -44.61 3.17
N ASP A 189 -2.05 -44.24 2.53
CA ASP A 189 -2.07 -43.18 1.51
C ASP A 189 -2.03 -41.78 2.15
N ILE A 190 -2.66 -41.64 3.32
CA ILE A 190 -2.50 -40.47 4.20
C ILE A 190 -1.03 -40.30 4.62
N LEU A 191 -0.36 -41.40 4.98
CA LEU A 191 1.05 -41.40 5.37
C LEU A 191 1.98 -41.04 4.21
N LEU A 192 1.70 -41.52 3.00
CA LEU A 192 2.44 -41.15 1.78
C LEU A 192 2.19 -39.70 1.36
N ALA A 193 0.97 -39.19 1.52
CA ALA A 193 0.63 -37.79 1.29
C ALA A 193 1.36 -36.88 2.29
N LEU A 194 1.37 -37.24 3.57
CA LEU A 194 2.14 -36.56 4.62
C LEU A 194 3.64 -36.64 4.34
N GLU A 195 4.18 -37.78 3.90
CA GLU A 195 5.61 -37.91 3.59
C GLU A 195 6.02 -37.08 2.36
N LYS A 196 5.17 -36.99 1.33
CA LYS A 196 5.39 -36.07 0.20
C LYS A 196 5.30 -34.62 0.64
N PHE A 197 4.38 -34.31 1.54
CA PHE A 197 4.26 -32.98 2.13
C PHE A 197 5.51 -32.64 2.95
N ASP A 198 6.02 -33.58 3.74
CA ASP A 198 7.21 -33.42 4.58
C ASP A 198 8.49 -33.30 3.74
N LYS A 199 8.61 -34.01 2.61
CA LYS A 199 9.68 -33.79 1.61
C LYS A 199 9.61 -32.42 0.93
N HIS A 200 8.41 -31.89 0.70
CA HIS A 200 8.25 -30.53 0.18
C HIS A 200 8.49 -29.48 1.27
N ALA A 201 8.06 -29.74 2.50
CA ALA A 201 8.25 -28.89 3.66
C ALA A 201 9.72 -28.83 4.07
N THR A 202 10.48 -29.92 4.01
CA THR A 202 11.93 -29.93 4.26
C THR A 202 12.75 -29.16 3.22
N SER A 203 12.16 -28.82 2.06
CA SER A 203 12.75 -27.83 1.13
C SER A 203 12.39 -26.37 1.49
N LEU A 204 11.33 -26.17 2.28
CA LEU A 204 10.95 -24.89 2.87
C LEU A 204 11.70 -24.75 4.21
N ASP A 205 12.77 -23.96 4.16
CA ASP A 205 13.52 -23.38 5.29
C ASP A 205 13.19 -23.95 6.69
N GLU A 206 14.12 -24.68 7.30
CA GLU A 206 13.98 -25.43 8.58
C GLU A 206 13.34 -24.59 9.72
N GLN A 207 13.49 -23.26 9.66
CA GLN A 207 12.84 -22.29 10.55
C GLN A 207 11.30 -22.29 10.47
N LEU A 208 10.71 -22.58 9.30
CA LEU A 208 9.26 -22.61 9.09
C LEU A 208 8.58 -23.81 9.78
N ILE A 209 9.31 -24.93 9.94
CA ILE A 209 8.81 -26.17 10.52
C ILE A 209 8.87 -26.13 12.06
N GLU A 210 10.00 -25.67 12.62
CA GLU A 210 10.18 -25.51 14.08
C GLU A 210 9.09 -24.60 14.68
N GLY A 211 8.64 -23.65 13.87
CA GLY A 211 7.68 -22.65 14.25
C GLY A 211 6.23 -23.06 14.40
N ALA A 212 5.74 -23.88 13.49
CA ALA A 212 4.39 -24.43 13.54
C ALA A 212 4.18 -25.37 14.75
N ARG A 213 5.27 -25.88 15.33
CA ARG A 213 5.24 -26.87 16.42
C ARG A 213 5.03 -26.27 17.81
N LEU A 214 5.30 -24.99 18.02
CA LEU A 214 5.24 -24.33 19.33
C LEU A 214 3.97 -23.50 19.57
N SER A 215 3.09 -23.39 18.56
CA SER A 215 2.05 -22.34 18.44
C SER A 215 0.63 -22.80 18.84
N GLY A 216 0.51 -23.51 19.95
CA GLY A 216 -0.79 -23.95 20.47
C GLY A 216 -1.26 -23.14 21.67
N LYS A 217 -1.84 -21.93 21.49
CA LYS A 217 -2.69 -21.27 22.51
C LYS A 217 -3.44 -20.02 22.01
N GLN A 218 -4.71 -20.22 21.64
CA GLN A 218 -5.95 -19.40 21.71
C GLN A 218 -5.99 -17.87 21.99
N GLY A 219 -4.89 -17.11 21.93
CA GLY A 219 -4.85 -15.65 22.19
C GLY A 219 -4.84 -14.76 20.93
N ASP A 220 -4.71 -15.32 19.73
CA ASP A 220 -4.17 -14.58 18.56
C ASP A 220 -5.21 -13.93 17.64
N LYS A 221 -6.50 -14.22 17.80
CA LYS A 221 -7.56 -13.69 16.92
C LYS A 221 -7.76 -12.17 17.06
N MET A 222 -7.61 -11.63 18.27
CA MET A 222 -7.71 -10.18 18.53
C MET A 222 -6.46 -9.44 18.06
N ARG A 223 -5.28 -10.05 18.21
CA ARG A 223 -3.98 -9.50 17.80
C ARG A 223 -3.86 -9.40 16.27
N SER A 224 -4.34 -10.41 15.55
CA SER A 224 -4.44 -10.45 14.08
C SER A 224 -5.29 -9.29 13.49
N ASN A 225 -6.45 -8.99 14.10
CA ASN A 225 -7.31 -7.88 13.66
C ASN A 225 -6.65 -6.52 13.86
N VAL A 226 -6.00 -6.28 15.01
CA VAL A 226 -5.26 -5.03 15.26
C VAL A 226 -4.09 -4.87 14.27
N MET A 227 -3.36 -5.94 13.98
CA MET A 227 -2.21 -5.92 13.06
C MET A 227 -2.61 -5.72 11.59
N SER A 228 -3.70 -6.34 11.15
CA SER A 228 -4.22 -6.10 9.80
C SER A 228 -4.72 -4.65 9.62
N ASN A 229 -5.32 -4.05 10.66
CA ASN A 229 -5.71 -2.65 10.66
C ASN A 229 -4.48 -1.72 10.67
N LEU A 230 -3.46 -2.01 11.48
CA LEU A 230 -2.17 -1.29 11.48
C LEU A 230 -1.53 -1.26 10.09
N ARG A 231 -1.45 -2.43 9.45
CA ARG A 231 -0.89 -2.57 8.10
C ARG A 231 -1.70 -1.81 7.05
N ARG A 232 -3.00 -1.70 7.28
CA ARG A 232 -3.90 -0.92 6.42
C ARG A 232 -3.62 0.57 6.52
N HIS A 233 -3.35 1.10 7.72
CA HIS A 233 -3.01 2.50 7.93
C HIS A 233 -1.64 2.87 7.34
N PHE A 234 -0.59 2.11 7.70
CA PHE A 234 0.74 2.38 7.13
C PHE A 234 0.77 2.14 5.61
N GLY A 235 0.08 1.09 5.14
CA GLY A 235 -0.05 0.70 3.73
C GLY A 235 -0.76 1.69 2.82
N HIS A 236 -1.67 2.51 3.37
CA HIS A 236 -2.48 3.42 2.54
C HIS A 236 -1.70 4.65 2.08
N ARG A 237 -0.68 5.05 2.84
CA ARG A 237 0.02 6.32 2.68
C ARG A 237 0.52 6.61 1.28
N ARG A 238 0.99 5.62 0.54
CA ARG A 238 1.44 5.82 -0.85
C ARG A 238 1.24 4.55 -1.65
N GLU A 239 0.09 4.45 -2.32
CA GLU A 239 0.01 3.56 -3.47
C GLU A 239 1.26 3.79 -4.33
N LEU A 240 1.89 2.70 -4.79
CA LEU A 240 3.16 2.77 -5.52
C LEU A 240 3.13 3.84 -6.62
N SER A 241 1.98 4.05 -7.25
CA SER A 241 1.71 5.10 -8.23
C SER A 241 1.90 6.52 -7.67
N SER A 242 1.36 6.84 -6.50
CA SER A 242 1.51 8.15 -5.85
C SER A 242 2.95 8.38 -5.39
N ALA A 243 3.60 7.39 -4.74
CA ALA A 243 5.00 7.50 -4.34
C ALA A 243 5.95 7.67 -5.54
N SER A 244 5.75 6.91 -6.61
CA SER A 244 6.62 6.99 -7.79
C SER A 244 6.47 8.31 -8.54
N THR A 245 5.25 8.84 -8.66
CA THR A 245 5.01 10.16 -9.26
C THR A 245 5.55 11.29 -8.39
N PHE A 246 5.42 11.20 -7.06
CA PHE A 246 6.05 12.12 -6.12
C PHE A 246 7.58 12.11 -6.28
N GLY A 247 8.18 10.93 -6.40
CA GLY A 247 9.63 10.79 -6.61
C GLY A 247 10.09 11.35 -7.94
N ALA A 248 9.34 11.11 -9.02
CA ALA A 248 9.62 11.71 -10.31
C ALA A 248 9.58 13.24 -10.23
N ALA A 249 8.56 13.81 -9.58
CA ALA A 249 8.48 15.25 -9.33
C ALA A 249 9.73 15.75 -8.59
N ALA A 250 10.09 15.12 -7.47
CA ALA A 250 11.26 15.50 -6.70
C ALA A 250 12.58 15.41 -7.48
N ILE A 251 12.73 14.45 -8.41
CA ILE A 251 13.89 14.37 -9.31
C ILE A 251 13.95 15.60 -10.21
N PHE A 252 12.84 15.96 -10.87
CA PHE A 252 12.80 17.12 -11.76
C PHE A 252 13.04 18.43 -11.00
N GLY A 253 12.40 18.61 -9.84
CA GLY A 253 12.64 19.79 -8.98
C GLY A 253 14.08 19.88 -8.48
N THR A 254 14.67 18.77 -8.07
CA THR A 254 16.08 18.74 -7.63
C THR A 254 17.03 19.03 -8.81
N ALA A 255 16.77 18.44 -9.98
CA ALA A 255 17.58 18.69 -11.18
C ALA A 255 17.52 20.16 -11.61
N SER A 256 16.32 20.78 -11.56
CA SER A 256 16.13 22.20 -11.81
C SER A 256 16.96 23.06 -10.85
N ALA A 257 16.79 22.84 -9.54
CA ALA A 257 17.46 23.62 -8.50
C ALA A 257 18.99 23.50 -8.59
N ILE A 258 19.53 22.30 -8.81
CA ILE A 258 20.97 22.08 -9.00
C ILE A 258 21.46 22.74 -10.30
N GLY A 259 20.72 22.57 -11.39
CA GLY A 259 21.07 23.13 -12.70
C GLY A 259 21.18 24.66 -12.65
N TRP A 260 20.19 25.30 -12.01
CA TRP A 260 20.15 26.73 -11.76
C TRP A 260 21.31 27.19 -10.87
N ALA A 261 21.47 26.58 -9.69
CA ALA A 261 22.54 26.94 -8.75
C ALA A 261 23.94 26.76 -9.32
N ALA A 262 24.14 25.77 -10.19
CA ALA A 262 25.41 25.52 -10.86
C ALA A 262 25.65 26.42 -12.09
N GLY A 263 24.63 27.17 -12.54
CA GLY A 263 24.67 27.96 -13.77
C GLY A 263 24.88 27.11 -15.03
N THR A 264 24.44 25.85 -15.00
CA THR A 264 24.63 24.88 -16.10
C THR A 264 23.40 24.75 -17.00
N MET A 265 22.25 25.26 -16.55
CA MET A 265 21.01 25.30 -17.30
C MET A 265 20.59 26.74 -17.55
N ASP A 266 20.00 26.99 -18.72
CA ASP A 266 19.35 28.26 -19.01
C ASP A 266 17.99 28.33 -18.31
N GLU A 267 17.48 29.56 -18.18
CA GLU A 267 16.24 29.85 -17.47
C GLU A 267 15.02 29.11 -18.08
N ASP A 268 14.93 28.98 -19.41
CA ASP A 268 13.85 28.24 -20.06
C ASP A 268 13.85 26.75 -19.68
N MET A 269 15.03 26.11 -19.59
CA MET A 269 15.10 24.72 -19.16
C MET A 269 14.71 24.54 -17.69
N VAL A 270 15.20 25.41 -16.81
CA VAL A 270 14.86 25.43 -15.38
C VAL A 270 13.34 25.54 -15.20
N ASN A 271 12.72 26.53 -15.84
CA ASN A 271 11.27 26.76 -15.78
C ASN A 271 10.47 25.56 -16.31
N ARG A 272 10.94 24.89 -17.37
CA ARG A 272 10.28 23.67 -17.89
C ARG A 272 10.37 22.50 -16.92
N LEU A 273 11.52 22.30 -16.27
CA LEU A 273 11.70 21.21 -15.30
C LEU A 273 10.85 21.46 -14.05
N GLU A 274 10.78 22.71 -13.57
CA GLU A 274 9.90 23.11 -12.48
C GLU A 274 8.44 22.92 -12.82
N LEU A 275 7.99 23.36 -14.00
CA LEU A 275 6.63 23.14 -14.47
C LEU A 275 6.25 21.65 -14.47
N VAL A 276 7.13 20.80 -15.02
CA VAL A 276 6.93 19.34 -15.03
C VAL A 276 6.88 18.78 -13.61
N SER A 277 7.78 19.22 -12.72
CA SER A 277 7.82 18.81 -11.33
C SER A 277 6.49 19.12 -10.61
N ILE A 278 6.00 20.35 -10.74
CA ILE A 278 4.76 20.81 -10.08
C ILE A 278 3.54 20.02 -10.57
N HIS A 279 3.46 19.77 -11.87
CA HIS A 279 2.38 18.95 -12.44
C HIS A 279 2.43 17.48 -11.98
N LEU A 280 3.63 16.93 -11.79
CA LEU A 280 3.79 15.58 -11.25
C LEU A 280 3.42 15.51 -9.76
N TYR A 281 3.67 16.56 -8.97
CA TYR A 281 3.14 16.64 -7.60
C TYR A 281 1.61 16.65 -7.60
N LEU A 282 0.98 17.44 -8.47
CA LEU A 282 -0.48 17.41 -8.61
C LEU A 282 -1.00 16.03 -9.03
N LEU A 283 -0.33 15.36 -9.96
CA LEU A 283 -0.70 14.01 -10.37
C LEU A 283 -0.55 13.00 -9.20
N SER A 284 0.50 13.13 -8.41
CA SER A 284 0.70 12.32 -7.20
C SER A 284 -0.41 12.55 -6.16
N ALA A 285 -0.82 13.81 -5.96
CA ALA A 285 -1.93 14.17 -5.08
C ALA A 285 -3.27 13.63 -5.59
N ALA A 286 -3.51 13.68 -6.91
CA ALA A 286 -4.69 13.08 -7.51
C ALA A 286 -4.74 11.57 -7.26
N PHE A 287 -3.60 10.86 -7.37
CA PHE A 287 -3.54 9.44 -7.04
C PHE A 287 -3.78 9.17 -5.55
N ALA A 288 -3.22 9.98 -4.65
CA ALA A 288 -3.47 9.85 -3.22
C ALA A 288 -4.97 10.02 -2.89
N LEU A 289 -5.63 11.01 -3.49
CA LEU A 289 -7.05 11.30 -3.29
C LEU A 289 -7.99 10.25 -3.92
N ILE A 290 -7.67 9.75 -5.12
CA ILE A 290 -8.48 8.74 -5.83
C ILE A 290 -8.32 7.36 -5.18
N GLY A 291 -7.12 7.04 -4.68
CA GLY A 291 -6.84 5.79 -3.96
C GLY A 291 -7.62 5.66 -2.66
N ARG A 292 -8.29 6.71 -2.19
CA ARG A 292 -9.13 6.70 -0.98
C ARG A 292 -10.24 5.66 -1.10
N ARG A 293 -10.11 4.60 -0.33
CA ARG A 293 -11.18 3.63 -0.15
C ARG A 293 -12.17 4.20 0.84
N GLN A 294 -13.36 4.53 0.36
CA GLN A 294 -14.47 5.12 1.10
C GLN A 294 -14.93 4.17 2.23
N GLU A 295 -14.25 4.18 3.36
CA GLU A 295 -14.61 3.35 4.51
C GLU A 295 -14.81 4.20 5.76
N ASN A 296 -16.07 4.16 6.18
CA ASN A 296 -16.68 4.70 7.40
C ASN A 296 -16.82 6.23 7.45
N THR A 297 -18.08 6.67 7.44
CA THR A 297 -18.50 7.96 7.96
C THR A 297 -17.98 8.12 9.39
N VAL A 298 -16.91 8.88 9.54
CA VAL A 298 -16.33 9.21 10.84
C VAL A 298 -17.36 10.03 11.61
N HIS A 299 -17.96 9.45 12.66
CA HIS A 299 -18.82 10.20 13.57
C HIS A 299 -17.94 11.01 14.51
N PHE A 300 -17.76 12.28 14.17
CA PHE A 300 -16.98 13.21 14.96
C PHE A 300 -17.75 13.72 16.17
N THR A 301 -17.28 13.39 17.37
CA THR A 301 -17.90 13.84 18.62
C THR A 301 -17.25 15.10 19.21
N GLY A 302 -16.03 15.46 18.78
CA GLY A 302 -15.34 16.68 19.23
C GLY A 302 -14.02 16.96 18.52
N PHE A 303 -13.47 18.17 18.70
CA PHE A 303 -12.21 18.61 18.08
C PHE A 303 -11.01 17.75 18.49
N TRP A 304 -10.94 17.32 19.75
CA TRP A 304 -9.84 16.49 20.25
C TRP A 304 -9.87 15.07 19.68
N ASP A 305 -11.05 14.53 19.40
CA ASP A 305 -11.22 13.21 18.81
C ASP A 305 -10.60 13.12 17.41
N PHE A 306 -10.48 14.26 16.71
CA PHE A 306 -9.72 14.36 15.46
C PHE A 306 -8.29 13.89 15.61
N PHE A 307 -7.61 14.43 16.61
CA PHE A 307 -6.18 14.23 16.81
C PHE A 307 -5.86 12.87 17.43
N GLU A 308 -6.90 12.11 17.75
CA GLU A 308 -6.83 10.72 18.17
C GLU A 308 -7.23 9.76 17.06
N ASP A 309 -7.81 10.22 15.94
CA ASP A 309 -8.18 9.39 14.80
C ASP A 309 -7.14 9.49 13.68
N ALA A 310 -6.28 8.47 13.59
CA ALA A 310 -5.23 8.38 12.58
C ALA A 310 -5.78 8.46 11.14
N GLN A 311 -6.95 7.87 10.87
CA GLN A 311 -7.54 7.86 9.53
C GLN A 311 -8.03 9.27 9.16
N ALA A 312 -8.62 9.99 10.11
CA ALA A 312 -9.06 11.36 9.89
C ALA A 312 -7.86 12.29 9.63
N LEU A 313 -6.76 12.11 10.36
CA LEU A 313 -5.53 12.87 10.17
C LEU A 313 -4.87 12.59 8.82
N GLU A 314 -4.79 11.32 8.41
CA GLU A 314 -4.30 10.93 7.07
C GLU A 314 -5.15 11.56 5.97
N ASN A 315 -6.49 11.51 6.11
CA ASN A 315 -7.40 12.15 5.17
C ASN A 315 -7.27 13.68 5.15
N ALA A 316 -6.98 14.31 6.28
CA ALA A 316 -6.70 15.74 6.30
C ALA A 316 -5.38 16.05 5.58
N GLY A 317 -4.37 15.20 5.79
CA GLY A 317 -3.09 15.21 5.08
C GLY A 317 -3.27 15.19 3.57
N ASP A 318 -3.80 14.10 2.97
CA ASP A 318 -3.89 14.07 1.50
C ASP A 318 -4.78 15.19 0.91
N SER A 319 -5.73 15.71 1.69
CA SER A 319 -6.53 16.86 1.27
C SER A 319 -5.71 18.15 1.26
N LEU A 320 -4.86 18.39 2.26
CA LEU A 320 -3.93 19.51 2.28
C LEU A 320 -2.88 19.38 1.19
N PHE A 321 -2.33 18.18 0.97
CA PHE A 321 -1.42 17.89 -0.14
C PHE A 321 -2.05 18.22 -1.51
N GLY A 322 -3.31 17.79 -1.72
CA GLY A 322 -4.06 18.13 -2.93
C GLY A 322 -4.30 19.62 -3.10
N ILE A 323 -4.70 20.32 -2.04
CA ILE A 323 -4.91 21.77 -2.07
C ILE A 323 -3.60 22.50 -2.37
N ALA A 324 -2.51 22.13 -1.69
CA ALA A 324 -1.19 22.71 -1.92
C ALA A 324 -0.74 22.52 -3.37
N SER A 325 -0.88 21.31 -3.91
CA SER A 325 -0.49 21.01 -5.30
C SER A 325 -1.33 21.77 -6.33
N VAL A 326 -2.63 21.98 -6.05
CA VAL A 326 -3.49 22.82 -6.92
C VAL A 326 -3.07 24.28 -6.85
N ILE A 327 -2.76 24.78 -5.65
CA ILE A 327 -2.23 26.14 -5.46
C ILE A 327 -0.93 26.29 -6.26
N ASP A 328 0.02 25.37 -6.12
CA ASP A 328 1.30 25.42 -6.85
C ASP A 328 1.09 25.49 -8.37
N VAL A 329 0.24 24.61 -8.94
CA VAL A 329 -0.07 24.65 -10.38
C VAL A 329 -0.73 25.98 -10.76
N VAL A 330 -1.68 26.48 -9.98
CA VAL A 330 -2.36 27.75 -10.27
C VAL A 330 -1.38 28.92 -10.20
N LEU A 331 -0.46 28.94 -9.23
CA LEU A 331 0.56 29.97 -9.12
C LEU A 331 1.47 29.96 -10.35
N THR A 332 1.99 28.79 -10.72
CA THR A 332 2.90 28.64 -11.86
C THR A 332 2.24 28.91 -13.21
N ASP A 333 1.04 28.38 -13.46
CA ASP A 333 0.40 28.47 -14.78
C ASP A 333 -0.22 29.86 -15.05
N PHE A 334 -0.66 30.55 -14.00
CA PHE A 334 -1.29 31.86 -14.12
C PHE A 334 -0.37 33.01 -13.73
N SER A 335 0.87 32.73 -13.32
CA SER A 335 1.84 33.73 -12.85
C SER A 335 1.26 34.63 -11.76
N PHE A 336 0.46 34.05 -10.86
CA PHE A 336 -0.18 34.80 -9.76
C PHE A 336 0.80 35.17 -8.63
N ASP A 337 1.96 34.54 -8.61
CA ASP A 337 3.04 34.77 -7.65
C ASP A 337 3.90 36.00 -7.99
N ASP A 338 3.98 36.39 -9.27
CA ASP A 338 4.73 37.58 -9.75
C ASP A 338 4.38 38.86 -8.95
N ASP A 339 3.11 39.01 -8.55
CA ASP A 339 2.63 40.17 -7.81
C ASP A 339 2.57 39.93 -6.28
N ASN A 340 2.61 38.67 -5.83
CA ASN A 340 2.41 38.34 -4.42
C ASN A 340 3.20 37.09 -3.97
N PRO A 341 4.43 37.28 -3.44
CA PRO A 341 5.30 36.17 -3.04
C PRO A 341 4.79 35.41 -1.80
N TRP A 342 3.75 35.91 -1.11
CA TRP A 342 3.16 35.21 0.03
C TRP A 342 2.50 33.89 -0.35
N TRP A 343 2.07 33.72 -1.59
CA TRP A 343 1.43 32.48 -2.01
C TRP A 343 2.36 31.27 -1.94
N ALA A 344 3.65 31.45 -2.26
CA ALA A 344 4.65 30.40 -2.08
C ALA A 344 4.80 30.01 -0.60
N VAL A 345 4.77 30.98 0.31
CA VAL A 345 4.79 30.74 1.76
C VAL A 345 3.54 29.96 2.20
N VAL A 346 2.35 30.35 1.72
CA VAL A 346 1.10 29.66 2.05
C VAL A 346 1.16 28.21 1.57
N SER A 347 1.62 27.97 0.34
CA SER A 347 1.79 26.61 -0.18
C SER A 347 2.77 25.80 0.70
N ALA A 348 3.95 26.35 0.99
CA ALA A 348 4.96 25.71 1.82
C ALA A 348 4.42 25.34 3.23
N VAL A 349 3.58 26.20 3.81
CA VAL A 349 2.90 25.90 5.09
C VAL A 349 1.90 24.76 4.95
N LEU A 350 1.13 24.70 3.85
CA LEU A 350 0.20 23.59 3.62
C LEU A 350 0.94 22.25 3.46
N TRP A 351 2.05 22.24 2.73
CA TRP A 351 2.97 21.09 2.63
C TRP A 351 3.51 20.66 4.00
N MET A 352 3.90 21.60 4.86
CA MET A 352 4.35 21.29 6.22
C MET A 352 3.21 20.74 7.09
N LEU A 353 2.01 21.33 7.01
CA LEU A 353 0.85 20.86 7.79
C LEU A 353 0.44 19.45 7.38
N ASP A 354 0.44 19.16 6.08
CA ASP A 354 0.25 17.81 5.55
C ASP A 354 1.22 16.81 6.22
N ALA A 355 2.52 17.12 6.20
CA ALA A 355 3.55 16.31 6.86
C ALA A 355 3.32 16.12 8.36
N MET A 356 2.86 17.16 9.06
CA MET A 356 2.54 17.10 10.49
C MET A 356 1.36 16.19 10.79
N PHE A 357 0.30 16.25 9.98
CA PHE A 357 -0.88 15.40 10.17
C PHE A 357 -0.55 13.93 9.98
N TYR A 358 0.23 13.61 8.96
CA TYR A 358 0.81 12.30 8.78
C TYR A 358 1.62 11.86 10.01
N LEU A 359 2.63 12.62 10.40
CA LEU A 359 3.47 12.24 11.55
C LEU A 359 2.63 12.02 12.82
N ARG A 360 1.62 12.86 13.04
CA ARG A 360 0.68 12.70 14.16
C ARG A 360 -0.12 11.41 14.04
N GLY A 361 -0.61 11.06 12.85
CA GLY A 361 -1.28 9.79 12.58
C GLY A 361 -0.42 8.59 13.00
N ASP A 362 0.86 8.60 12.65
CA ASP A 362 1.79 7.53 13.03
C ASP A 362 1.92 7.40 14.56
N PHE A 363 2.08 8.52 15.27
CA PHE A 363 2.16 8.51 16.73
C PHE A 363 0.89 7.99 17.38
N VAL A 364 -0.29 8.36 16.86
CA VAL A 364 -1.58 7.86 17.35
C VAL A 364 -1.67 6.35 17.20
N VAL A 365 -1.30 5.84 16.03
CA VAL A 365 -1.30 4.40 15.73
C VAL A 365 -0.36 3.64 16.69
N LEU A 366 0.83 4.19 16.95
CA LEU A 366 1.80 3.60 17.88
C LEU A 366 1.31 3.61 19.33
N TYR A 367 0.74 4.72 19.76
CA TYR A 367 0.22 4.87 21.11
C TYR A 367 -0.91 3.87 21.37
N ARG A 368 -1.83 3.69 20.40
CA ARG A 368 -2.90 2.68 20.48
C ARG A 368 -2.34 1.26 20.57
N LYS A 369 -1.30 0.94 19.79
CA LYS A 369 -0.61 -0.36 19.85
C LYS A 369 -0.02 -0.62 21.23
N GLN A 370 0.67 0.37 21.81
CA GLN A 370 1.28 0.25 23.14
C GLN A 370 0.22 0.08 24.24
N LYS A 371 -0.89 0.81 24.17
CA LYS A 371 -1.99 0.72 25.14
C LYS A 371 -2.60 -0.67 25.16
N HIS A 372 -2.92 -1.24 23.99
CA HIS A 372 -3.48 -2.60 23.91
C HIS A 372 -2.49 -3.67 24.41
N GLY A 373 -1.19 -3.53 24.12
CA GLY A 373 -0.18 -4.45 24.64
C GLY A 373 -0.08 -4.43 26.17
N ASN A 374 -0.30 -3.28 26.81
CA ASN A 374 -0.31 -3.18 28.27
C ASN A 374 -1.57 -3.80 28.90
N GLU A 375 -2.74 -3.60 28.28
CA GLU A 375 -4.01 -4.15 28.78
C GLU A 375 -4.00 -5.69 28.75
N THR A 376 -3.53 -6.31 27.66
CA THR A 376 -3.43 -7.77 27.55
C THR A 376 -2.45 -8.38 28.56
N ASN A 377 -1.36 -7.67 28.89
CA ASN A 377 -0.36 -8.13 29.85
C ASN A 377 -0.85 -8.09 31.31
N VAL A 378 -1.78 -7.18 31.63
CA VAL A 378 -2.38 -7.09 32.96
C VAL A 378 -3.42 -8.19 33.15
N GLU A 379 -4.22 -8.50 32.13
CA GLU A 379 -5.27 -9.52 32.19
C GLU A 379 -4.69 -10.96 32.31
N MET A 380 -3.58 -11.24 31.62
CA MET A 380 -2.88 -12.53 31.77
C MET A 380 -2.22 -12.73 33.14
N LYS A 381 -1.81 -11.65 33.82
CA LYS A 381 -1.26 -11.74 35.19
C LYS A 381 -2.35 -11.89 36.26
N GLY A 382 -3.60 -11.50 35.96
CA GLY A 382 -4.74 -11.61 36.87
C GLY A 382 -5.41 -12.99 36.88
N THR A 383 -5.13 -13.85 35.90
CA THR A 383 -5.82 -15.14 35.70
C THR A 383 -4.93 -16.33 36.08
N VAL A 384 -4.25 -16.22 37.22
CA VAL A 384 -3.59 -17.35 37.89
C VAL A 384 -4.22 -17.46 39.28
N VAL A 385 -5.35 -18.16 39.37
CA VAL A 385 -5.95 -18.61 40.63
C VAL A 385 -6.40 -20.05 40.47
#